data_AF-A0A4R6SZD7-F1
#
_entry.id   AF-A0A4R6SZD7-F1
#
_cell.length_a   1.000
_cell.length_b   1.000
_cell.length_c   1.000
_cell.angle_alpha   90.00
_cell.angle_beta   90.00
_cell.angle_gamma   90.00
#
_symmetry.space_group_name_H-M   'P 1'
#
loop_
_entity.id
_entity.type
_entity.pdbx_description
1 polymer ?
#
loop_
_entity_poly.entity_id
_entity_poly.type
_entity_poly.pdbx_seq_one_letter_code
_entity_poly.pdbx_strand_id
1 'polypeptide(L)'
;MKKIIISGLIAGAILFIICYGSLFLTVRFFPELFFEYNNPLFNSDGSRDLLFYLHAFIISFALSWFWDRFKSLFHGHFILRGIEFGLVYAAVALLPVMWITFSSLDITLLIVCSWFFYGLVQAIIAGIVFAKINP
;
A
#
# COMPACT_ATOMS: atom_id res chain seq x y z
N MET A 1 -15.74 -1.73 -15.46
CA MET A 1 -15.19 -0.35 -15.37
C MET A 1 -15.82 0.49 -14.26
N LYS A 2 -17.14 0.77 -14.26
CA LYS A 2 -17.77 1.57 -13.18
C LYS A 2 -17.49 1.02 -11.76
N LYS A 3 -17.55 -0.31 -11.58
CA LYS A 3 -17.21 -0.97 -10.31
C LYS A 3 -15.75 -0.78 -9.89
N ILE A 4 -14.82 -0.83 -10.84
CA ILE A 4 -13.38 -0.61 -10.61
C ILE A 4 -13.16 0.82 -10.12
N ILE A 5 -13.71 1.82 -10.82
CA ILE A 5 -13.52 3.22 -10.46
C ILE A 5 -14.10 3.53 -9.07
N ILE A 6 -15.34 3.11 -8.81
CA ILE A 6 -16.00 3.38 -7.52
C ILE A 6 -15.27 2.67 -6.37
N SER A 7 -14.94 1.39 -6.55
CA SER A 7 -14.25 0.64 -5.49
C SER A 7 -12.84 1.15 -5.23
N GLY A 8 -12.09 1.48 -6.29
CA GLY A 8 -10.77 2.10 -6.20
C GLY A 8 -10.82 3.45 -5.49
N LEU A 9 -11.81 4.29 -5.77
CA LEU A 9 -11.97 5.59 -5.10
C LEU A 9 -12.30 5.44 -3.61
N ILE A 10 -13.23 4.54 -3.26
CA ILE A 10 -13.61 4.28 -1.86
C ILE A 10 -12.42 3.73 -1.07
N ALA A 11 -11.73 2.71 -1.60
CA ALA A 11 -10.54 2.16 -0.97
C ALA A 11 -9.42 3.22 -0.89
N GLY A 12 -9.25 4.03 -1.93
CA GLY A 12 -8.27 5.11 -1.96
C GLY A 12 -8.50 6.16 -0.88
N ALA A 13 -9.75 6.58 -0.66
CA ALA A 13 -10.10 7.50 0.41
C ALA A 13 -9.85 6.92 1.81
N ILE A 14 -10.20 5.64 2.02
CA ILE A 14 -9.94 4.93 3.28
C ILE A 14 -8.43 4.81 3.51
N LEU A 15 -7.69 4.36 2.50
CA LEU A 15 -6.23 4.24 2.58
C LEU A 15 -5.59 5.60 2.80
N PHE A 16 -6.02 6.66 2.13
CA PHE A 16 -5.48 8.01 2.32
C PHE A 16 -5.52 8.44 3.80
N ILE A 17 -6.67 8.26 4.46
CA ILE A 17 -6.83 8.56 5.89
C ILE A 17 -5.89 7.70 6.74
N ILE A 18 -5.83 6.40 6.47
CA ILE A 18 -4.99 5.46 7.25
C ILE A 18 -3.51 5.75 7.05
N CYS A 19 -3.09 6.00 5.82
CA CYS A 19 -1.70 6.29 5.44
C CYS A 19 -1.23 7.57 6.13
N TYR A 20 -2.01 8.64 6.02
CA TYR A 20 -1.67 9.90 6.65
C TYR A 20 -1.73 9.82 8.19
N GLY A 21 -2.73 9.15 8.75
CA GLY A 21 -2.77 8.87 10.19
C GLY A 21 -1.56 8.06 10.66
N SER A 22 -1.17 7.04 9.89
CA SER A 22 -0.01 6.19 10.21
C SER A 22 1.31 6.94 10.15
N LEU A 23 1.44 7.97 9.30
CA LEU A 23 2.61 8.84 9.26
C LEU A 23 2.82 9.52 10.63
N PHE A 24 1.79 10.15 11.18
CA PHE A 24 1.89 10.80 12.50
C PHE A 24 2.19 9.81 13.62
N LEU A 25 1.55 8.63 13.59
CA LEU A 25 1.81 7.58 14.57
C LEU A 25 3.26 7.08 14.46
N THR A 26 3.78 6.91 13.25
CA THR A 26 5.14 6.44 13.01
C THR A 26 6.17 7.43 13.56
N VAL A 27 6.00 8.73 13.31
CA VAL A 27 6.87 9.77 13.88
C VAL A 27 6.88 9.71 15.42
N ARG A 28 5.74 9.41 16.04
CA ARG A 28 5.61 9.35 17.50
C ARG A 28 6.19 8.08 18.12
N PHE A 29 5.93 6.93 17.51
CA PHE A 29 6.24 5.62 18.11
C PHE A 29 7.51 4.97 17.56
N PHE A 30 7.94 5.34 16.35
CA PHE A 30 9.11 4.79 15.67
C PHE A 30 10.02 5.91 15.13
N PRO A 31 10.54 6.80 16.00
CA PRO A 31 11.36 7.93 15.57
C PRO A 31 12.65 7.51 14.86
N GLU A 32 13.20 6.32 15.18
CA GLU A 32 14.35 5.75 14.49
C GLU A 32 14.09 5.55 13.00
N LEU A 33 12.90 5.07 12.65
CA LEU A 33 12.50 4.92 11.25
C LEU A 33 12.39 6.30 10.56
N PHE A 34 11.98 7.34 11.29
CA PHE A 34 11.91 8.70 10.74
C PHE A 34 13.31 9.29 10.49
N PHE A 35 14.29 9.02 11.36
CA PHE A 35 15.66 9.52 11.17
C PHE A 35 16.30 9.02 9.86
N GLU A 36 15.99 7.78 9.45
CA GLU A 36 16.42 7.21 8.17
C GLU A 36 15.91 8.00 6.96
N TYR A 37 14.74 8.67 7.06
CA TYR A 37 14.22 9.52 5.99
C TYR A 37 14.92 10.88 5.86
N ASN A 38 15.80 11.26 6.80
CA ASN A 38 16.66 12.44 6.66
C ASN A 38 17.88 12.19 5.73
N ASN A 39 17.90 11.05 5.03
CA ASN A 39 18.91 10.74 4.03
C ASN A 39 18.70 11.59 2.75
N PRO A 40 19.77 12.18 2.15
CA PRO A 40 19.69 12.92 0.88
C PRO A 40 19.07 12.17 -0.30
N LEU A 41 18.98 10.83 -0.22
CA LEU A 41 18.29 9.98 -1.18
C LEU A 41 16.79 10.32 -1.28
N PHE A 42 16.18 10.79 -0.19
CA PHE A 42 14.78 11.18 -0.17
C PHE A 42 14.60 12.65 -0.56
N ASN A 43 13.56 12.92 -1.35
CA ASN A 43 13.21 14.28 -1.71
C ASN A 43 12.51 14.97 -0.54
N SER A 44 13.03 16.12 -0.11
CA SER A 44 12.52 16.89 1.03
C SER A 44 12.20 18.35 0.68
N ASP A 45 12.26 18.73 -0.60
CA ASP A 45 12.02 20.10 -1.08
C ASP A 45 10.53 20.42 -1.29
N GLY A 46 9.64 19.46 -1.04
CA GLY A 46 8.19 19.60 -1.20
C GLY A 46 7.70 19.51 -2.65
N SER A 47 8.60 19.45 -3.64
CA SER A 47 8.22 19.46 -5.06
C SER A 47 7.41 18.23 -5.48
N ARG A 48 7.48 17.13 -4.71
CA ARG A 48 6.81 15.85 -5.00
C ARG A 48 5.74 15.46 -3.99
N ASP A 49 5.36 16.37 -3.09
CA ASP A 49 4.37 16.08 -2.03
C ASP A 49 3.04 15.61 -2.60
N LEU A 50 2.58 16.22 -3.69
CA LEU A 50 1.33 15.80 -4.35
C LEU A 50 1.39 14.33 -4.79
N LEU A 51 2.53 13.88 -5.33
CA LEU A 51 2.71 12.48 -5.74
C LEU A 51 2.68 11.55 -4.53
N PHE A 52 3.32 11.95 -3.43
CA PHE A 52 3.32 11.22 -2.17
C PHE A 52 1.90 11.03 -1.62
N TYR A 53 1.09 12.10 -1.59
CA TYR A 53 -0.27 12.03 -1.09
C TYR A 53 -1.24 11.29 -2.02
N LEU A 54 -1.05 11.40 -3.34
CA LEU A 54 -1.87 10.69 -4.32
C LEU A 54 -1.56 9.19 -4.38
N HIS A 55 -0.44 8.74 -3.83
CA HIS A 55 -0.05 7.33 -3.79
C HIS A 55 -1.19 6.41 -3.35
N ALA A 56 -1.93 6.77 -2.28
CA ALA A 56 -3.02 5.96 -1.74
C ALA A 56 -4.13 5.68 -2.78
N PHE A 57 -4.38 6.64 -3.68
CA PHE A 57 -5.35 6.46 -4.76
C PHE A 57 -4.76 5.67 -5.93
N ILE A 58 -3.50 5.94 -6.29
CA ILE A 58 -2.83 5.21 -7.37
C ILE A 58 -2.79 3.71 -7.07
N ILE A 59 -2.36 3.33 -5.85
CA ILE A 59 -2.32 1.94 -5.44
C ILE A 59 -3.73 1.33 -5.36
N SER A 60 -4.72 2.05 -4.83
CA SER A 60 -6.09 1.52 -4.71
C SER A 60 -6.74 1.27 -6.06
N PHE A 61 -6.51 2.13 -7.07
CA PHE A 61 -7.01 1.92 -8.42
C PHE A 61 -6.34 0.72 -9.10
N ALA A 62 -5.03 0.57 -8.97
CA ALA A 62 -4.29 -0.58 -9.50
C ALA A 62 -4.79 -1.89 -8.88
N LEU A 63 -4.94 -1.92 -7.55
CA LEU A 63 -5.44 -3.08 -6.83
C LEU A 63 -6.91 -3.39 -7.13
N SER A 64 -7.76 -2.38 -7.31
CA SER A 64 -9.16 -2.58 -7.70
C SER A 64 -9.28 -3.24 -9.08
N TRP A 65 -8.40 -2.86 -10.01
CA TRP A 65 -8.35 -3.50 -11.32
C TRP A 65 -7.93 -4.98 -11.24
N PHE A 66 -6.92 -5.27 -10.41
CA PHE A 66 -6.49 -6.64 -10.13
C PHE A 66 -7.63 -7.44 -9.49
N TRP A 67 -8.28 -6.87 -8.46
CA TRP A 67 -9.42 -7.48 -7.79
C TRP A 67 -10.53 -7.88 -8.76
N ASP A 68 -10.98 -7.00 -9.64
CA ASP A 68 -12.12 -7.26 -10.54
C ASP A 68 -11.89 -8.48 -11.45
N ARG A 69 -10.62 -8.81 -11.75
CA ARG A 69 -10.23 -9.95 -12.60
C ARG A 69 -10.08 -11.26 -11.83
N PHE A 70 -9.62 -11.19 -10.59
CA PHE A 70 -9.22 -12.39 -9.82
C PHE A 70 -10.11 -12.67 -8.60
N LYS A 71 -11.10 -11.82 -8.32
CA LYS A 71 -11.97 -11.93 -7.13
C LYS A 71 -12.68 -13.28 -6.96
N SER A 72 -12.94 -14.02 -8.05
CA SER A 72 -13.55 -15.34 -8.00
C SER A 72 -12.62 -16.44 -7.46
N LEU A 73 -11.31 -16.18 -7.40
CA LEU A 73 -10.30 -17.11 -6.86
C LEU A 73 -10.18 -17.03 -5.34
N PHE A 74 -10.60 -15.92 -4.73
CA PHE A 74 -10.54 -15.72 -3.28
C PHE A 74 -11.85 -16.16 -2.63
N HIS A 75 -11.79 -17.12 -1.71
CA HIS A 75 -12.97 -17.76 -1.12
C HIS A 75 -13.16 -17.43 0.37
N GLY A 76 -14.39 -17.61 0.85
CA GLY A 76 -14.74 -17.45 2.27
C GLY A 76 -15.14 -16.03 2.66
N HIS A 77 -14.96 -15.72 3.94
CA HIS A 77 -15.38 -14.45 4.53
C HIS A 77 -14.60 -13.26 3.94
N PHE A 78 -15.23 -12.08 3.83
CA PHE A 78 -14.63 -10.91 3.17
C PHE A 78 -13.28 -10.48 3.78
N ILE A 79 -13.08 -10.70 5.09
CA ILE A 79 -11.80 -10.46 5.77
C ILE A 79 -10.72 -11.42 5.25
N LEU A 80 -11.04 -12.71 5.17
CA LEU A 80 -10.10 -13.74 4.70
C LEU A 80 -9.73 -13.49 3.24
N ARG A 81 -10.71 -13.17 2.39
CA ARG A 81 -10.49 -12.80 0.98
C ARG A 81 -9.55 -11.59 0.86
N GLY A 82 -9.71 -10.59 1.71
CA GLY A 82 -8.83 -9.42 1.73
C GLY A 82 -7.40 -9.74 2.18
N ILE A 83 -7.24 -10.59 3.19
CA ILE A 83 -5.93 -11.07 3.64
C ILE A 83 -5.24 -11.86 2.53
N GLU A 84 -5.93 -12.84 1.94
CA GLU A 84 -5.43 -13.67 0.84
C GLU A 84 -5.01 -12.80 -0.35
N PHE A 85 -5.85 -11.85 -0.75
CA PHE A 85 -5.55 -10.88 -1.79
C PHE A 85 -4.27 -10.07 -1.50
N GLY A 86 -4.15 -9.53 -0.29
CA GLY A 86 -2.99 -8.74 0.13
C GLY A 86 -1.70 -9.57 0.12
N LEU A 87 -1.76 -10.82 0.58
CA LEU A 87 -0.62 -11.75 0.55
C LEU A 87 -0.21 -12.11 -0.88
N VAL A 88 -1.17 -12.37 -1.76
CA VAL A 88 -0.88 -12.62 -3.18
C VAL A 88 -0.20 -11.41 -3.79
N TYR A 89 -0.75 -10.21 -3.62
CA TYR A 89 -0.12 -8.97 -4.11
C TYR A 89 1.29 -8.78 -3.53
N ALA A 90 1.46 -9.02 -2.23
CA ALA A 90 2.75 -8.88 -1.59
C ALA A 90 3.79 -9.86 -2.15
N ALA A 91 3.40 -11.09 -2.43
CA ALA A 91 4.30 -12.09 -3.02
C ALA A 91 4.67 -11.78 -4.48
N VAL A 92 3.70 -11.38 -5.30
CA VAL A 92 3.91 -11.27 -6.76
C VAL A 92 4.41 -9.90 -7.22
N ALA A 93 4.17 -8.84 -6.43
CA ALA A 93 4.52 -7.47 -6.80
C ALA A 93 5.42 -6.81 -5.75
N LEU A 94 5.00 -6.81 -4.48
CA LEU A 94 5.71 -6.06 -3.45
C LEU A 94 7.08 -6.65 -3.12
N LEU A 95 7.18 -7.97 -2.95
CA LEU A 95 8.44 -8.63 -2.64
C LEU A 95 9.47 -8.44 -3.76
N PRO A 96 9.15 -8.65 -5.05
CA PRO A 96 10.08 -8.35 -6.16
C PRO A 96 10.54 -6.89 -6.18
N VAL A 97 9.62 -5.92 -6.03
CA VAL A 97 10.00 -4.49 -6.07
C VAL A 97 10.86 -4.11 -4.86
N MET A 98 10.58 -4.63 -3.67
CA MET A 98 11.41 -4.40 -2.49
C MET A 98 12.80 -5.01 -2.64
N TRP A 99 12.89 -6.19 -3.27
CA TRP A 99 14.16 -6.87 -3.52
C TRP A 99 15.08 -6.05 -4.42
N ILE A 100 14.59 -5.61 -5.58
CA ILE A 100 15.39 -4.80 -6.50
C ILE A 100 15.69 -3.41 -5.93
N THR A 101 14.78 -2.85 -5.12
CA THR A 101 14.99 -1.55 -4.48
C THR A 101 16.13 -1.63 -3.46
N PHE A 102 16.15 -2.65 -2.61
CA PHE A 102 17.22 -2.88 -1.66
C PHE A 102 18.57 -3.17 -2.34
N SER A 103 18.56 -3.86 -3.48
CA SER A 103 19.80 -4.15 -4.21
C SER A 103 20.36 -2.96 -4.98
N SER A 104 19.57 -1.90 -5.19
CA SER A 104 19.91 -0.79 -6.09
C SER A 104 20.04 0.57 -5.39
N LEU A 105 19.42 0.75 -4.22
CA LEU A 105 19.43 2.00 -3.46
C LEU A 105 20.23 1.84 -2.17
N ASP A 106 20.89 2.91 -1.73
CA ASP A 106 21.58 2.97 -0.44
C ASP A 106 20.57 3.25 0.69
N ILE A 107 19.82 2.22 1.04
CA ILE A 107 18.80 2.23 2.08
C ILE A 107 18.96 1.04 3.01
N THR A 108 18.56 1.21 4.26
CA THR A 108 18.65 0.14 5.26
C THR A 108 17.60 -0.93 5.07
N LEU A 109 17.89 -2.14 5.56
CA LEU A 109 16.91 -3.22 5.59
C LEU A 109 15.66 -2.85 6.39
N LEU A 110 15.82 -2.02 7.43
CA LEU A 110 14.71 -1.49 8.22
C LEU A 110 13.72 -0.70 7.35
N ILE A 111 14.21 0.21 6.49
CA ILE A 111 13.37 0.98 5.57
C ILE A 111 12.63 0.06 4.60
N VAL A 112 13.33 -0.88 3.97
CA VAL A 112 12.72 -1.81 3.01
C VAL A 112 11.66 -2.69 3.66
N CYS A 113 11.94 -3.23 4.85
CA CYS A 113 10.97 -4.00 5.61
C CYS A 113 9.75 -3.15 6.01
N SER A 114 9.95 -1.88 6.36
CA SER A 114 8.85 -0.97 6.68
C SER A 114 7.93 -0.73 5.47
N TRP A 115 8.50 -0.54 4.28
CA TRP A 115 7.74 -0.38 3.03
C TRP A 115 7.02 -1.64 2.62
N PHE A 116 7.66 -2.80 2.77
CA PHE A 116 7.02 -4.09 2.54
C PHE A 116 5.81 -4.28 3.45
N PHE A 117 5.99 -4.06 4.76
CA PHE A 117 4.90 -4.20 5.72
C PHE A 117 3.77 -3.21 5.44
N TYR A 118 4.12 -1.95 5.18
CA TYR A 118 3.16 -0.90 4.86
C TYR A 118 2.35 -1.25 3.60
N GLY A 119 3.00 -1.62 2.50
CA GLY A 119 2.32 -2.00 1.26
C GLY A 119 1.45 -3.25 1.40
N LEU A 120 1.87 -4.24 2.20
CA LEU A 120 1.07 -5.42 2.52
C LEU A 120 -0.21 -5.02 3.27
N VAL A 121 -0.09 -4.19 4.32
CA VAL A 121 -1.25 -3.71 5.09
C VAL A 121 -2.21 -2.92 4.21
N GLN A 122 -1.69 -2.04 3.35
CA GLN A 122 -2.51 -1.30 2.37
C GLN A 122 -3.28 -2.26 1.45
N ALA A 123 -2.62 -3.28 0.91
CA ALA A 123 -3.24 -4.25 0.02
C ALA A 123 -4.31 -5.10 0.72
N ILE A 124 -4.07 -5.51 1.96
CA ILE A 124 -5.07 -6.22 2.77
C ILE A 124 -6.31 -5.35 2.97
N ILE A 125 -6.13 -4.10 3.43
CA ILE A 125 -7.25 -3.19 3.68
C ILE A 125 -8.04 -2.94 2.39
N ALA A 126 -7.36 -2.68 1.27
CA ALA A 126 -7.99 -2.54 -0.04
C ALA A 126 -8.79 -3.80 -0.41
N GLY A 127 -8.19 -4.98 -0.28
CA GLY A 127 -8.84 -6.26 -0.53
C GLY A 127 -10.10 -6.49 0.32
N ILE A 128 -10.06 -6.15 1.61
CA ILE A 128 -11.23 -6.21 2.51
C ILE A 128 -12.35 -5.30 2.01
N VAL A 129 -12.00 -4.06 1.63
CA VAL A 129 -12.96 -3.09 1.08
C VAL A 129 -13.57 -3.64 -0.20
N PHE A 130 -12.75 -4.12 -1.14
CA PHE A 130 -13.21 -4.67 -2.41
C PHE A 130 -14.09 -5.90 -2.25
N ALA A 131 -13.74 -6.83 -1.36
CA ALA A 131 -14.54 -8.00 -1.05
C ALA A 131 -15.94 -7.66 -0.54
N LYS A 132 -16.09 -6.49 0.11
CA LYS A 132 -17.37 -6.03 0.64
C LYS A 132 -18.21 -5.26 -0.38
N ILE A 133 -17.60 -4.45 -1.24
CA ILE A 133 -18.33 -3.54 -2.15
C ILE A 133 -18.38 -4.02 -3.61
N ASN A 134 -17.47 -4.92 -4.00
CA ASN A 134 -17.42 -5.56 -5.32
C ASN A 134 -17.12 -7.06 -5.16
N PRO A 135 -18.01 -7.83 -4.51
CA PRO A 135 -17.75 -9.24 -4.20
C PRO A 135 -17.47 -10.10 -5.43
#